data_AF-A0A4U8UQK6-F1
#
_entry.id   AF-A0A4U8UQK6-F1
#
_cell.length_a   1.000
_cell.length_b   1.000
_cell.length_c   1.000
_cell.angle_alpha   90.00
_cell.angle_beta   90.00
_cell.angle_gamma   90.00
#
_symmetry.space_group_name_H-M   'P 1'
#
loop_
_entity.id
_entity.type
_entity.pdbx_description
1 polymer ?
#
loop_
_entity_poly.entity_id
_entity_poly.type
_entity_poly.pdbx_seq_one_letter_code
_entity_poly.pdbx_strand_id
1 'polypeptide(L)' 'MQKFQQDGFINDIKFSLDNTRLIVSCGQEHKCGRWWKIANGRNIILDIDLAFGEKTKAVTEGERDSDKG' A
#
# COMPACT_ATOMS: atom_id res chain seq x y z
N MET A 1 8.99 0.66 -11.47
CA MET A 1 7.75 0.52 -10.69
C MET A 1 7.57 -0.94 -10.35
N GLN A 2 7.58 -1.29 -9.06
CA GLN A 2 7.42 -2.68 -8.61
C GLN A 2 5.94 -3.09 -8.72
N LYS A 3 5.69 -4.32 -9.16
CA LYS A 3 4.35 -4.89 -9.32
C LYS A 3 4.29 -6.24 -8.61
N PHE A 4 3.19 -6.49 -7.92
CA PHE A 4 2.87 -7.77 -7.32
C PHE A 4 1.60 -8.30 -7.97
N GLN A 5 1.60 -9.57 -8.34
CA GLN A 5 0.45 -10.26 -8.90
C GLN A 5 0.21 -11.52 -8.09
N GLN A 6 -1.03 -11.69 -7.63
CA GLN A 6 -1.44 -12.85 -6.86
C GLN A 6 -2.84 -13.27 -7.32
N ASP A 7 -2.98 -14.54 -7.72
CA ASP A 7 -4.27 -15.13 -8.03
C ASP A 7 -5.07 -15.37 -6.74
N GLY A 8 -6.37 -15.07 -6.76
CA GLY A 8 -7.28 -15.23 -5.63
C GLY A 8 -8.03 -13.94 -5.28
N PHE A 9 -8.86 -14.03 -4.26
CA PHE A 9 -9.56 -12.88 -3.67
C PHE A 9 -8.66 -12.14 -2.70
N ILE A 10 -8.66 -10.81 -2.74
CA ILE A 10 -8.14 -9.99 -1.66
C ILE A 10 -9.21 -9.89 -0.56
N ASN A 11 -8.89 -10.38 0.63
CA ASN A 11 -9.83 -10.45 1.76
C ASN A 11 -9.60 -9.34 2.80
N ASP A 12 -8.39 -8.76 2.85
CA ASP A 12 -8.07 -7.62 3.72
C ASP A 12 -6.77 -6.95 3.26
N ILE A 13 -6.65 -5.65 3.52
CA ILE A 13 -5.46 -4.82 3.22
C ILE A 13 -5.20 -3.92 4.42
N LYS A 14 -3.99 -3.97 4.98
CA LYS A 14 -3.60 -3.13 6.12
C LYS A 14 -2.15 -2.68 6.02
N PHE A 15 -1.89 -1.45 6.44
CA PHE A 15 -0.54 -0.96 6.69
C PHE A 15 -0.05 -1.44 8.06
N SER A 16 1.25 -1.66 8.18
CA SER A 16 1.90 -1.81 9.49
C SER A 16 1.85 -0.48 10.26
N LEU A 17 1.96 -0.54 11.58
CA LEU A 17 1.86 0.65 12.45
C LEU A 17 2.94 1.71 12.17
N ASP A 18 4.13 1.26 11.76
CA ASP A 18 5.26 2.10 11.37
C ASP A 18 5.21 2.55 9.89
N ASN A 19 4.16 2.17 9.16
CA ASN A 19 3.96 2.41 7.73
C ASN A 19 5.05 1.84 6.82
N THR A 20 5.93 0.95 7.31
CA THR A 20 7.00 0.38 6.48
C THR A 20 6.54 -0.79 5.62
N ARG A 21 5.36 -1.35 5.90
CA ARG A 21 4.84 -2.54 5.22
C ARG A 21 3.36 -2.41 4.87
N LEU A 22 2.99 -3.09 3.79
CA LEU A 22 1.62 -3.35 3.38
C LEU A 22 1.34 -4.85 3.47
N ILE A 23 0.40 -5.23 4.33
CA ILE A 23 -0.03 -6.60 4.51
C ILE A 23 -1.34 -6.82 3.75
N VAL A 24 -1.36 -7.85 2.90
CA VAL A 24 -2.55 -8.21 2.12
C VAL A 24 -2.87 -9.68 2.35
N SER A 25 -4.11 -9.97 2.74
CA SER A 25 -4.58 -11.35 2.85
C SER A 25 -5.27 -11.78 1.56
N CYS A 26 -4.85 -12.92 1.01
CA CYS A 26 -5.39 -13.50 -0.21
C CYS A 26 -5.97 -14.89 0.04
N GLY A 27 -7.02 -15.26 -0.69
CA GLY A 27 -7.65 -16.57 -0.54
C GLY A 27 -8.29 -17.11 -1.82
N GLN A 28 -8.56 -18.41 -1.82
CA GLN A 28 -9.29 -19.11 -2.89
C GLN A 28 -10.77 -18.75 -2.93
N GLU A 29 -11.32 -18.24 -1.83
CA GLU A 29 -12.73 -17.93 -1.63
C GLU A 29 -12.89 -16.49 -1.12
N HIS A 30 -14.05 -15.90 -1.37
CA HIS A 30 -14.38 -14.55 -0.90
C HIS A 30 -14.66 -14.54 0.61
N LYS A 31 -14.24 -13.47 1.31
CA LYS A 31 -14.41 -13.31 2.76
C LYS A 31 -15.84 -13.50 3.28
N CYS A 32 -16.84 -13.01 2.54
CA CYS A 32 -18.24 -13.02 2.96
C CYS A 32 -19.02 -14.28 2.54
N GLY A 33 -18.37 -15.28 1.94
CA GLY A 33 -19.05 -16.52 1.57
C GLY A 33 -18.38 -17.29 0.43
N ARG A 34 -18.72 -18.59 0.35
CA ARG A 34 -18.20 -19.52 -0.64
C ARG A 34 -19.01 -19.52 -1.93
N TRP A 35 -19.16 -18.35 -2.55
CA TRP A 35 -19.95 -18.22 -3.78
C TRP A 35 -19.30 -18.95 -4.96
N TRP A 36 -17.97 -18.85 -5.08
CA TRP A 36 -17.17 -19.71 -5.95
C TRP A 36 -15.71 -19.75 -5.47
N LYS A 37 -14.98 -20.79 -5.92
CA LYS A 37 -13.58 -21.02 -5.60
C LYS A 37 -12.70 -20.70 -6.81
N ILE A 38 -11.66 -19.88 -6.62
CA ILE A 38 -10.62 -19.66 -7.63
C ILE A 38 -9.59 -20.79 -7.49
N ALA A 39 -9.56 -21.70 -8.46
CA ALA A 39 -8.73 -22.91 -8.40
C ALA A 39 -7.22 -22.61 -8.27
N ASN A 40 -6.74 -21.59 -8.99
CA ASN A 40 -5.32 -21.17 -8.95
C ASN A 40 -5.01 -20.23 -7.78
N GLY A 41 -6.03 -19.79 -7.05
CA GLY A 41 -5.84 -18.94 -5.88
C GLY A 41 -5.08 -19.67 -4.78
N ARG A 42 -4.41 -18.94 -3.91
CA ARG A 42 -3.77 -19.51 -2.70
C ARG A 42 -4.21 -18.76 -1.47
N ASN A 43 -4.31 -19.48 -0.36
CA ASN A 43 -4.56 -18.89 0.96
C ASN A 43 -3.21 -18.44 1.53
N ILE A 44 -2.89 -17.17 1.36
CA ILE A 44 -1.58 -16.61 1.73
C ILE A 44 -1.72 -15.22 2.32
N ILE A 45 -0.66 -14.78 2.98
CA ILE A 45 -0.45 -13.39 3.37
C ILE A 45 0.72 -12.86 2.53
N LEU A 46 0.50 -11.75 1.85
CA LEU A 46 1.55 -10.97 1.21
C LEU A 46 2.04 -9.93 2.21
N ASP A 47 3.34 -9.92 2.45
CA ASP A 47 4.05 -8.89 3.21
C ASP A 47 4.90 -8.09 2.23
N ILE A 48 4.56 -6.82 2.02
CA ILE A 48 5.17 -5.96 1.00
C ILE A 48 5.88 -4.81 1.70
N ASP A 49 7.20 -4.71 1.55
CA ASP A 49 7.97 -3.57 2.02
C ASP A 49 7.64 -2.31 1.21
N LEU A 50 7.39 -1.21 1.92
CA LEU A 50 7.08 0.10 1.37
C LEU A 50 8.29 1.01 1.49
N ALA A 51 9.02 1.19 0.39
CA ALA A 51 10.02 2.24 0.26
C ALA A 51 9.34 3.51 -0.28
N PHE A 52 9.08 4.49 0.59
CA PHE A 52 8.65 5.81 0.13
C PHE A 52 9.87 6.58 -0.37
N GLY A 53 9.92 6.83 -1.67
CA GLY A 53 10.88 7.80 -2.22
C GLY A 53 10.54 9.18 -1.65
N GLU A 54 11.50 9.83 -0.99
CA GLU A 54 11.32 11.17 -0.44
C GLU A 54 10.82 12.13 -1.53
N LYS A 55 9.59 12.65 -1.37
CA LYS A 55 9.20 13.88 -2.05
C LYS A 55 9.45 15.03 -1.10
N THR A 56 10.72 15.41 -0.95
CA THR A 56 11.07 16.71 -0.40
C THR A 56 10.73 17.79 -1.43
N LYS A 57 9.72 18.60 -1.13
CA LYS A 57 9.78 20.02 -1.45
C LYS A 57 9.49 20.78 -0.16
N ALA A 58 10.56 21.24 0.47
CA ALA A 58 10.48 22.28 1.48
C ALA A 58 9.71 23.46 0.86
N VAL A 59 8.58 23.82 1.45
CA VAL A 59 7.98 25.13 1.22
C VAL A 59 8.85 26.08 2.02
N THR A 60 9.76 26.78 1.35
CA THR A 60 10.48 27.90 1.94
C THR A 60 9.47 28.97 2.30
N GLU A 61 9.37 29.25 3.60
CA GLU A 61 8.59 30.34 4.16
C GLU A 61 9.16 31.69 3.70
N GLY A 62 8.27 32.53 3.16
CA GLY A 62 8.34 33.99 3.07
C GLY A 62 9.70 34.68 3.03
N GLU A 63 10.18 34.98 1.83
CA GLU A 63 11.04 36.13 1.60
C GLU A 63 10.17 37.40 1.75
N ARG A 64 10.18 37.98 2.96
CA ARG A 64 9.71 39.34 3.19
C ARG A 64 10.72 40.26 2.51
N ASP A 65 10.42 40.72 1.30
CA ASP A 65 11.08 41.89 0.74
C ASP A 65 10.72 43.10 1.61
N SER A 66 11.59 43.37 2.58
CA SER A 66 11.73 44.69 3.17
C SER A 66 12.46 45.57 2.18
N ASP A 67 11.74 46.15 1.23
CA ASP A 67 12.26 47.24 0.41
C ASP A 67 12.48 48.46 1.33
N LYS A 68 13.76 48.75 1.55
CA LYS A 68 14.28 49.98 2.14
C LYS A 68 14.53 50.96 1.00
N GLY A 69 13.97 52.16 1.06
CA GLY A 69 14.33 53.27 0.18
C GLY A 69 13.25 54.32 0.11
#